data_AF-A0AAU9IKP1-F1
#
_entry.id   AF-A0AAU9IKP1-F1
#
_cell.length_a   1.000
_cell.length_b   1.000
_cell.length_c   1.000
_cell.angle_alpha   90.00
_cell.angle_beta   90.00
_cell.angle_gamma   90.00
#
_symmetry.space_group_name_H-M   'P 1'
#
loop_
_entity.id
_entity.type
_entity.pdbx_description
1 polymer ?
#
loop_
_entity_poly.entity_id
_entity_poly.type
_entity_poly.pdbx_seq_one_letter_code
_entity_poly.pdbx_strand_id
1 'polypeptide(L)'
;MAEFDEGLCACLSDLPSCLFVCFIPGGFCCLQAKAVDKATGEGLLVPYIFPCLTFCIGAAFNRGKIRNKYRIEGNFVTDCLIEWLCSLCAVTQEYREVNRREGKS
;
A
#
# COMPACT_ATOMS: atom_id res chain seq x y z
N MET A 1 15.67 6.22 11.91
CA MET A 1 14.32 5.72 11.57
C MET A 1 14.29 5.45 10.08
N ALA A 2 13.50 4.50 9.60
CA ALA A 2 13.55 4.09 8.18
C ALA A 2 12.65 4.97 7.31
N GLU A 3 13.02 5.19 6.06
CA GLU A 3 12.14 5.73 5.02
C GLU A 3 11.64 4.58 4.14
N PHE A 4 10.61 4.82 3.32
CA PHE A 4 10.36 3.93 2.18
C PHE A 4 11.56 4.00 1.24
N ASP A 5 12.02 2.85 0.75
CA ASP A 5 13.24 2.79 -0.06
C ASP A 5 13.00 3.26 -1.50
N GLU A 6 11.74 3.33 -1.92
CA GLU A 6 11.34 3.90 -3.19
C GLU A 6 10.54 5.18 -3.03
N GLY A 7 10.69 6.11 -3.96
CA GLY A 7 9.87 7.33 -4.01
C GLY A 7 8.42 7.04 -4.42
N LEU A 8 7.48 7.88 -3.98
CA LEU A 8 6.05 7.72 -4.25
C LEU A 8 5.76 7.53 -5.74
N CYS A 9 6.30 8.38 -6.62
CA CYS A 9 6.00 8.35 -8.06
C CYS A 9 6.80 7.31 -8.86
N ALA A 10 7.52 6.39 -8.21
CA ALA A 10 8.21 5.29 -8.89
C ALA A 10 7.23 4.25 -9.51
N CYS A 11 5.92 4.40 -9.29
CA CYS A 11 4.86 3.57 -9.89
C CYS A 11 4.89 3.52 -11.43
N LEU A 12 5.44 4.53 -12.10
CA LEU A 12 5.63 4.52 -13.56
C LEU A 12 6.75 3.57 -14.03
N SER A 13 7.62 3.11 -13.13
CA SER A 13 8.63 2.11 -13.42
C SER A 13 8.04 0.69 -13.51
N ASP A 14 6.88 0.46 -12.90
CA ASP A 14 6.12 -0.81 -12.95
C ASP A 14 4.73 -0.58 -13.58
N LEU A 15 4.75 -0.23 -14.88
CA LEU A 15 3.54 -0.13 -15.70
C LEU A 15 2.54 -1.29 -15.53
N PRO A 16 2.92 -2.59 -15.49
CA PRO A 16 1.93 -3.65 -15.38
C PRO A 16 1.15 -3.64 -14.05
N SER A 17 1.79 -3.31 -12.93
CA SER A 17 1.09 -3.16 -11.64
C SER A 17 0.19 -1.92 -11.64
N CYS A 18 0.64 -0.81 -12.22
CA CYS A 18 -0.15 0.41 -12.36
C CYS A 18 -1.38 0.19 -13.25
N LEU A 19 -1.22 -0.50 -14.39
CA LEU A 19 -2.31 -0.88 -15.30
C LEU A 19 -3.29 -1.85 -14.63
N PHE A 20 -2.82 -2.85 -13.89
CA PHE A 20 -3.68 -3.78 -13.15
C PHE A 20 -4.58 -3.04 -12.16
N VAL A 21 -4.02 -2.09 -11.40
CA VAL A 21 -4.78 -1.33 -10.41
C VAL A 21 -5.73 -0.32 -11.09
N CYS A 22 -5.33 0.30 -12.21
CA CYS A 22 -6.16 1.26 -12.94
C CYS A 22 -7.32 0.63 -13.72
N PHE A 23 -7.10 -0.53 -14.35
CA PHE A 23 -8.06 -1.13 -15.28
C PHE A 23 -8.94 -2.20 -14.64
N ILE A 24 -8.57 -2.72 -13.46
CA ILE A 24 -9.36 -3.76 -12.78
C ILE A 24 -10.10 -3.14 -11.58
N PRO A 25 -11.44 -3.17 -11.57
CA PRO A 25 -12.21 -2.71 -10.43
C PRO A 25 -11.86 -3.55 -9.19
N GLY A 26 -11.42 -2.88 -8.12
CA GLY A 26 -10.95 -3.53 -6.89
C GLY A 26 -9.49 -4.02 -6.92
N GLY A 27 -8.75 -3.83 -8.02
CA GLY A 27 -7.33 -4.18 -8.11
C GLY A 27 -6.48 -3.48 -7.06
N PHE A 28 -6.84 -2.24 -6.72
CA PHE A 28 -6.22 -1.45 -5.64
C PHE A 28 -6.35 -2.13 -4.28
N CYS A 29 -7.58 -2.44 -3.87
CA CYS A 29 -7.86 -3.08 -2.59
C CYS A 29 -7.19 -4.46 -2.52
N CYS A 30 -7.19 -5.21 -3.62
CA CYS A 30 -6.51 -6.50 -3.71
C CYS A 30 -4.99 -6.37 -3.47
N LEU A 31 -4.34 -5.40 -4.12
CA LEU A 31 -2.89 -5.23 -4.02
C LEU A 31 -2.48 -4.74 -2.64
N GLN A 32 -3.24 -3.80 -2.06
CA GLN A 32 -3.00 -3.31 -0.71
C GLN A 32 -3.25 -4.40 0.34
N ALA A 33 -4.32 -5.18 0.19
CA ALA A 33 -4.58 -6.32 1.08
C ALA A 33 -3.43 -7.31 1.05
N LYS A 34 -2.91 -7.66 -0.14
CA LYS A 34 -1.74 -8.53 -0.28
C LYS A 34 -0.49 -7.95 0.37
N ALA A 35 -0.24 -6.65 0.21
CA ALA A 35 0.88 -5.97 0.85
C ALA A 35 0.78 -6.03 2.39
N VAL A 36 -0.39 -5.72 2.95
CA VAL A 36 -0.60 -5.76 4.40
C VAL A 36 -0.49 -7.19 4.93
N ASP A 37 -1.17 -8.14 4.29
CA ASP A 37 -1.14 -9.55 4.71
C ASP A 37 0.28 -10.10 4.69
N LYS A 38 1.06 -9.79 3.65
CA LYS A 38 2.47 -10.20 3.58
C LYS A 38 3.34 -9.53 4.64
N ALA A 39 3.02 -8.30 5.06
CA ALA A 39 3.77 -7.59 6.10
C ALA A 39 3.42 -8.03 7.53
N THR A 40 2.13 -8.25 7.81
CA THR A 40 1.61 -8.45 9.17
C THR A 40 1.14 -9.87 9.45
N GLY A 41 0.76 -10.65 8.43
CA GLY A 41 0.18 -11.98 8.57
C GLY A 41 -1.24 -11.99 9.15
N GLU A 42 -1.95 -10.85 9.13
CA GLU A 42 -3.27 -10.69 9.75
C GLU A 42 -4.44 -11.15 8.84
N GLY A 43 -4.17 -11.59 7.61
CA GLY A 43 -5.16 -12.00 6.63
C GLY A 43 -5.58 -10.90 5.65
N LEU A 44 -6.18 -11.32 4.53
CA LEU A 44 -6.54 -10.45 3.38
C LEU A 44 -7.89 -9.71 3.53
N LEU A 45 -8.83 -10.25 4.31
CA LEU A 45 -10.23 -9.77 4.33
C LEU A 45 -10.37 -8.35 4.91
N VAL A 46 -9.78 -8.10 6.08
CA VAL A 46 -9.85 -6.79 6.74
C VAL A 46 -9.16 -5.71 5.89
N PRO A 47 -7.89 -5.87 5.45
CA PRO A 47 -7.23 -4.84 4.66
C PRO A 47 -7.83 -4.67 3.25
N TYR A 48 -8.65 -5.62 2.76
CA TYR A 48 -9.41 -5.46 1.52
C TYR A 48 -10.70 -4.65 1.69
N ILE A 49 -11.52 -4.99 2.69
CA ILE A 49 -12.85 -4.38 2.89
C ILE A 49 -12.72 -2.92 3.36
N PHE A 50 -11.73 -2.65 4.21
CA PHE A 50 -11.56 -1.35 4.84
C PHE A 50 -11.36 -0.19 3.83
N PRO A 51 -10.40 -0.25 2.88
CA PRO A 51 -10.27 0.74 1.82
C PRO A 51 -11.44 0.72 0.84
N CYS A 52 -12.12 -0.42 0.65
CA CYS A 52 -13.32 -0.50 -0.19
C CYS A 52 -14.49 0.36 0.35
N LEU A 53 -14.65 0.43 1.67
CA LEU A 53 -15.74 1.16 2.31
C LEU A 53 -15.37 2.62 2.65
N THR A 54 -14.10 2.87 2.96
CA THR A 54 -13.65 4.16 3.53
C THR A 54 -12.63 4.90 2.65
N PHE A 55 -12.34 4.34 1.46
CA PHE A 55 -11.42 4.90 0.47
C PHE A 55 -10.05 5.25 1.07
N CYS A 56 -9.67 6.53 1.06
CA CYS A 56 -8.36 7.00 1.51
C CYS A 56 -8.09 6.75 2.99
N ILE A 57 -9.12 6.76 3.85
CA ILE A 57 -8.97 6.56 5.30
C ILE A 57 -8.53 5.12 5.59
N GLY A 58 -9.19 4.15 4.96
CA GLY A 58 -8.87 2.74 5.11
C GLY A 58 -7.53 2.40 4.50
N ALA A 59 -7.20 3.02 3.37
CA ALA A 59 -5.90 2.87 2.73
C ALA A 59 -4.76 3.45 3.58
N ALA A 60 -4.95 4.65 4.14
CA ALA A 60 -3.99 5.27 5.05
C ALA A 60 -3.80 4.45 6.33
N PHE A 61 -4.86 3.80 6.83
CA PHE A 61 -4.76 2.90 7.97
C PHE A 61 -3.90 1.67 7.65
N ASN A 62 -4.14 1.03 6.50
CA ASN A 62 -3.34 -0.08 6.00
C ASN A 62 -1.87 0.31 5.80
N ARG A 63 -1.62 1.46 5.20
CA ARG A 63 -0.29 2.07 5.05
C ARG A 63 0.41 2.24 6.40
N GLY A 64 -0.32 2.75 7.39
CA GLY A 64 0.14 2.88 8.78
C GLY A 64 0.56 1.54 9.39
N LYS A 65 -0.14 0.43 9.11
CA LYS A 65 0.27 -0.91 9.57
C LYS A 65 1.63 -1.33 9.01
N ILE A 66 1.83 -1.14 7.72
CA ILE A 66 3.10 -1.45 7.04
C ILE A 66 4.23 -0.59 7.62
N ARG A 67 3.99 0.71 7.81
CA ARG A 67 4.96 1.63 8.41
C ARG A 67 5.31 1.24 9.85
N ASN A 68 4.34 0.87 10.66
CA ASN A 68 4.55 0.42 12.04
C ASN A 68 5.37 -0.87 12.09
N LYS A 69 5.08 -1.85 11.22
CA LYS A 69 5.83 -3.11 11.10
C LYS A 69 7.31 -2.86 10.81
N TYR A 70 7.61 -1.93 9.90
CA TYR A 70 8.95 -1.66 9.39
C TYR A 70 9.65 -0.45 10.02
N ARG A 71 9.03 0.18 11.02
CA ARG A 71 9.52 1.39 11.71
C ARG A 71 9.83 2.55 10.73
N ILE A 72 8.92 2.77 9.79
CA ILE A 72 9.00 3.82 8.77
C ILE A 72 8.38 5.13 9.28
N GLU A 73 9.08 6.25 9.08
CA GLU A 73 8.61 7.58 9.48
C GLU A 73 7.33 8.04 8.76
N GLY A 74 6.63 9.01 9.34
CA GLY A 74 5.40 9.61 8.81
C GLY A 74 4.24 9.62 9.80
N ASN A 75 3.07 10.10 9.38
CA ASN A 75 1.85 10.11 10.20
C ASN A 75 0.59 9.83 9.37
N PHE A 76 -0.52 9.57 10.06
CA PHE A 76 -1.79 9.23 9.43
C PHE A 76 -2.34 10.34 8.52
N VAL A 77 -2.12 11.62 8.87
CA VAL A 77 -2.60 12.75 8.07
C VAL A 77 -1.86 12.81 6.74
N THR A 78 -0.53 12.64 6.75
CA THR A 78 0.27 12.56 5.52
C THR A 78 -0.10 11.34 4.69
N ASP A 79 -0.39 10.20 5.32
CA ASP A 79 -0.81 8.99 4.61
C ASP A 79 -2.17 9.18 3.93
N CYS A 80 -3.14 9.84 4.59
CA CYS A 80 -4.43 10.19 3.98
C CYS A 80 -4.28 11.11 2.77
N LEU A 81 -3.39 12.12 2.84
CA LEU A 81 -3.14 13.03 1.72
C LEU A 81 -2.48 12.29 0.55
N ILE A 82 -1.52 11.41 0.84
CA ILE A 82 -0.85 10.57 -0.16
C ILE A 82 -1.84 9.64 -0.85
N GLU A 83 -2.68 8.96 -0.08
CA GLU A 83 -3.70 8.05 -0.60
C GLU A 83 -4.81 8.80 -1.36
N TRP A 84 -5.07 10.06 -1.02
CA TRP A 84 -6.04 10.87 -1.76
C TRP A 84 -5.49 11.40 -3.08
N LEU A 85 -4.23 11.84 -3.11
CA LEU A 85 -3.59 12.41 -4.30
C LEU A 85 -3.04 11.34 -5.25
N CYS A 86 -2.59 10.21 -4.71
CA CYS A 86 -1.80 9.24 -5.46
C CYS A 86 -1.89 7.80 -4.89
N SER A 87 -3.12 7.32 -4.65
CA SER A 87 -3.39 6.00 -4.04
C SER A 87 -2.70 4.86 -4.78
N LEU A 88 -2.75 4.88 -6.11
CA LEU A 88 -2.13 3.86 -6.97
C LEU A 88 -0.65 3.68 -6.68
N CYS A 89 0.05 4.80 -6.58
CA CYS A 89 1.49 4.83 -6.39
C CYS A 89 1.86 4.54 -4.94
N ALA A 90 1.04 4.98 -3.98
CA ALA A 90 1.15 4.63 -2.57
C ALA A 90 1.07 3.10 -2.36
N VAL A 91 0.07 2.44 -2.94
CA VAL A 91 -0.10 0.98 -2.81
C VAL A 91 0.96 0.20 -3.55
N THR A 92 1.40 0.68 -4.72
CA THR A 92 2.52 0.04 -5.45
C THR A 92 3.81 0.13 -4.62
N GLN A 93 4.09 1.29 -4.04
CA GLN A 93 5.24 1.49 -3.14
C GLN A 93 5.16 0.54 -1.94
N GLU A 94 4.00 0.42 -1.29
CA GLU A 94 3.77 -0.51 -0.19
C GLU A 94 4.05 -1.96 -0.58
N TYR A 95 3.47 -2.42 -1.70
CA TYR A 95 3.64 -3.77 -2.18
C TYR A 95 5.11 -4.11 -2.50
N ARG A 96 5.82 -3.17 -3.14
CA ARG A 96 7.25 -3.34 -3.46
C ARG A 96 8.11 -3.33 -2.21
N GLU A 97 7.83 -2.45 -1.26
CA GLU A 97 8.51 -2.38 0.03
C GLU A 97 8.39 -3.71 0.78
N VAL A 98 7.17 -4.23 0.88
CA VAL A 98 6.90 -5.51 1.54
C VAL A 98 7.57 -6.67 0.81
N ASN A 99 7.50 -6.71 -0.53
CA ASN A 99 8.16 -7.76 -1.31
C ASN A 99 9.68 -7.75 -1.17
N ARG A 100 10.29 -6.57 -1.05
CA ARG A 100 11.74 -6.44 -0.87
C ARG A 100 12.18 -6.92 0.51
N ARG A 101 11.39 -6.62 1.55
CA ARG A 101 11.71 -6.96 2.95
C ARG A 101 11.38 -8.40 3.32
N GLU A 102 10.27 -8.94 2.83
CA GLU A 102 9.80 -10.30 3.17
C GLU A 102 10.20 -11.35 2.13
N GLY A 103 10.96 -10.97 1.09
CA GLY A 103 11.41 -11.86 0.02
C GLY A 103 10.33 -12.20 -1.01
N LYS A 104 10.74 -12.50 -2.25
CA LYS A 104 9.84 -13.03 -3.29
C LYS A 104 9.43 -14.46 -2.87
N SER A 105 8.15 -14.66 -2.56
CA SER A 105 7.56 -16.00 -2.60
C SER A 105 7.04 -16.27 -4.01
#